data_AF-A0A960GD60-F1
#
_entry.id   AF-A0A960GD60-F1
#
_cell.length_a   1.000
_cell.length_b   1.000
_cell.length_c   1.000
_cell.angle_alpha   90.00
_cell.angle_beta   90.00
_cell.angle_gamma   90.00
#
_symmetry.space_group_name_H-M   'P 1'
#
loop_
_entity.id
_entity.type
_entity.pdbx_description
1 polymer ?
#
loop_
_entity_poly.entity_id
_entity_poly.type
_entity_poly.pdbx_seq_one_letter_code
_entity_poly.pdbx_strand_id
1 'polypeptide(L)'
;MAFFYTQPVNETALRQYFAENRGVTLAEEYIGGSEYWVNGQCDAVGRPLVTTVGVYDRRTVNGKENVEVGGRTIPRSHPVSAELTSYAVTVIEALGLRRSPFHLEAKIDARGPCLIEVGTRLCGERMVATDSWQFDTDLIGLAVNDYVRGDRDISPPLDVARYDSHRIVAVDGSATRADRIARIEGITEVEQLDQFVMWIKKPKV
;
A
#
# COMPACT_ATOMS: atom_id res chain seq x y z
N MET A 1 -16.11 3.42 2.91
CA MET A 1 -15.76 4.81 3.25
C MET A 1 -16.70 5.74 2.50
N ALA A 2 -17.24 6.75 3.17
CA ALA A 2 -18.10 7.77 2.56
C ALA A 2 -17.47 9.14 2.80
N PHE A 3 -17.56 10.01 1.81
CA PHE A 3 -16.90 11.31 1.83
C PHE A 3 -17.91 12.44 1.98
N PHE A 4 -17.74 13.26 3.02
CA PHE A 4 -18.61 14.40 3.33
C PHE A 4 -17.79 15.68 3.56
N TYR A 5 -16.85 15.98 2.66
CA TYR A 5 -15.90 17.08 2.82
C TYR A 5 -16.20 18.33 1.97
N THR A 6 -17.19 18.28 1.08
CA THR A 6 -17.64 19.44 0.29
C THR A 6 -18.34 20.47 1.18
N GLN A 7 -18.19 21.76 0.87
CA GLN A 7 -18.85 22.85 1.60
C GLN A 7 -19.89 23.58 0.73
N PRO A 8 -21.15 23.74 1.18
CA PRO A 8 -21.70 23.20 2.43
C PRO A 8 -21.84 21.67 2.40
N VAL A 9 -21.78 21.03 3.56
CA VAL A 9 -21.98 19.58 3.69
C VAL A 9 -23.41 19.21 3.29
N ASN A 10 -23.56 18.11 2.55
CA ASN A 10 -24.88 17.56 2.22
C ASN A 10 -25.49 16.86 3.46
N GLU A 11 -26.23 17.61 4.27
CA GLU A 11 -26.87 17.09 5.50
C GLU A 11 -27.83 15.93 5.22
N THR A 12 -28.56 15.96 4.11
CA THR A 12 -29.49 14.89 3.74
C THR A 12 -28.75 13.58 3.51
N ALA A 13 -27.65 13.62 2.75
CA ALA A 13 -26.82 12.44 2.50
C ALA A 13 -26.16 11.92 3.78
N LEU A 14 -25.73 12.82 4.67
CA LEU A 14 -25.14 12.44 5.96
C LEU A 14 -26.17 11.73 6.86
N ARG A 15 -27.39 12.27 6.95
CA ARG A 15 -28.50 11.65 7.70
C ARG A 15 -28.84 10.27 7.15
N GLN A 16 -28.91 10.15 5.82
CA GLN A 16 -29.16 8.86 5.17
C GLN A 16 -28.07 7.84 5.50
N TYR A 17 -26.79 8.24 5.41
CA TYR A 17 -25.66 7.36 5.74
C TYR A 17 -25.74 6.83 7.17
N PHE A 18 -26.02 7.68 8.17
CA PHE A 18 -26.17 7.24 9.55
C PHE A 18 -27.44 6.40 9.80
N ALA A 19 -28.52 6.65 9.05
CA ALA A 19 -29.74 5.84 9.14
C ALA A 19 -29.57 4.43 8.58
N GLU A 20 -28.69 4.26 7.58
CA GLU A 20 -28.39 2.99 6.94
C GLU A 20 -27.25 2.23 7.64
N ASN A 21 -26.28 2.94 8.22
CA ASN A 21 -25.16 2.29 8.91
C ASN A 21 -25.61 1.64 10.23
N ARG A 22 -25.23 0.39 10.45
CA ARG A 22 -25.55 -0.40 11.65
C ARG A 22 -24.34 -0.61 12.57
N GLY A 23 -23.15 -0.19 12.14
CA GLY A 23 -21.90 -0.35 12.88
C GLY A 23 -21.42 0.92 13.56
N VAL A 24 -20.28 0.82 14.24
CA VAL A 24 -19.54 1.97 14.74
C VAL A 24 -18.99 2.77 13.55
N THR A 25 -19.19 4.09 13.57
CA THR A 25 -18.66 5.01 12.55
C THR A 25 -17.53 5.83 13.15
N LEU A 26 -16.37 5.84 12.49
CA LEU A 26 -15.34 6.87 12.69
C LEU A 26 -15.59 8.01 11.69
N ALA A 27 -15.58 9.24 12.18
CA ALA A 27 -15.59 10.45 11.35
C ALA A 27 -14.31 11.23 11.65
N GLU A 28 -13.61 11.65 10.61
CA GLU A 28 -12.30 12.29 10.70
C GLU A 28 -12.19 13.45 9.70
N GLU A 29 -11.14 14.26 9.86
CA GLU A 29 -10.81 15.32 8.91
C GLU A 29 -10.46 14.71 7.55
N TYR A 30 -10.89 15.36 6.47
CA TYR A 30 -10.44 14.97 5.15
C TYR A 30 -8.98 15.37 4.93
N ILE A 31 -8.13 14.36 4.75
CA ILE A 31 -6.71 14.57 4.38
C ILE A 31 -6.58 14.53 2.86
N GLY A 32 -6.13 15.65 2.29
CA GLY A 32 -5.88 15.80 0.86
C GLY A 32 -4.54 15.20 0.42
N GLY A 33 -4.15 15.50 -0.83
CA GLY A 33 -2.84 15.10 -1.36
C GLY A 33 -2.73 13.64 -1.82
N SER A 34 -1.51 13.25 -2.19
CA SER A 34 -1.21 11.91 -2.69
C SER A 34 -1.19 10.90 -1.56
N GLU A 35 -1.65 9.68 -1.85
CA GLU A 35 -1.66 8.56 -0.92
C GLU A 35 -0.53 7.59 -1.22
N TYR A 36 0.21 7.22 -0.19
CA TYR A 36 1.42 6.43 -0.25
C TYR A 36 1.30 5.19 0.62
N TRP A 37 1.97 4.12 0.24
CA TRP A 37 2.22 2.99 1.11
C TRP A 37 3.68 2.95 1.54
N VAL A 38 3.91 2.48 2.75
CA VAL A 38 5.22 2.20 3.33
C VAL A 38 5.18 0.80 3.93
N ASN A 39 5.95 -0.11 3.32
CA ASN A 39 6.07 -1.50 3.77
C ASN A 39 7.36 -1.68 4.57
N GLY A 40 7.33 -2.55 5.56
CA GLY A 40 8.52 -2.87 6.32
C GLY A 40 8.30 -3.96 7.35
N GLN A 41 9.30 -4.16 8.22
CA GLN A 41 9.32 -5.21 9.23
C GLN A 41 10.05 -4.78 10.49
N CYS A 42 9.52 -5.13 11.65
CA CYS A 42 10.18 -4.95 12.94
C CYS A 42 10.88 -6.22 13.37
N ASP A 43 12.14 -6.09 13.78
CA ASP A 43 12.91 -7.22 14.30
C ASP A 43 12.42 -7.68 15.69
N ALA A 44 13.14 -8.63 16.29
CA ALA A 44 12.83 -9.19 17.60
C ALA A 44 12.80 -8.17 18.76
N VAL A 45 13.58 -7.09 18.66
CA VAL A 45 13.70 -6.07 19.71
C VAL A 45 12.87 -4.82 19.41
N GLY A 46 12.29 -4.73 18.22
CA GLY A 46 11.38 -3.66 17.79
C GLY A 46 12.03 -2.59 16.94
N ARG A 47 13.16 -2.88 16.28
CA ARG A 47 13.78 -1.93 15.34
C ARG A 47 13.06 -2.03 13.99
N PRO A 48 12.45 -0.94 13.49
CA PRO A 48 11.76 -0.96 12.21
C PRO A 48 12.76 -0.93 11.06
N LEU A 49 12.52 -1.76 10.05
CA LEU A 49 13.16 -1.71 8.75
C LEU A 49 12.10 -1.39 7.70
N VAL A 50 12.18 -0.21 7.08
CA VAL A 50 11.35 0.14 5.92
C VAL A 50 11.98 -0.44 4.65
N THR A 51 11.21 -1.28 3.96
CA THR A 51 11.64 -1.92 2.71
C THR A 51 11.22 -1.06 1.52
N THR A 52 9.91 -0.91 1.28
CA THR A 52 9.38 -0.29 0.07
C THR A 52 8.53 0.93 0.41
N VAL A 53 8.69 1.99 -0.40
CA VAL A 53 7.77 3.12 -0.44
C VAL A 53 7.15 3.19 -1.84
N GLY A 54 5.85 3.45 -1.92
CA GLY A 54 5.20 3.73 -3.19
C GLY A 54 4.01 4.65 -3.08
N VAL A 55 3.44 5.01 -4.23
CA VAL A 55 2.31 5.92 -4.36
C VAL A 55 1.18 5.24 -5.12
N TYR A 56 -0.02 5.31 -4.56
CA TYR A 56 -1.24 4.81 -5.18
C TYR A 56 -1.70 5.76 -6.27
N ASP A 57 -2.24 5.22 -7.36
CA ASP A 57 -3.02 5.96 -8.35
C ASP A 57 -4.50 5.87 -7.93
N ARG A 58 -4.95 6.89 -7.20
CA ARG A 58 -6.35 7.02 -6.76
C ARG A 58 -7.11 7.91 -7.74
N ARG A 59 -8.23 7.42 -8.28
CA ARG A 59 -9.08 8.15 -9.23
C ARG A 59 -10.55 8.06 -8.88
N THR A 60 -11.35 8.91 -9.52
CA THR A 60 -12.81 8.77 -9.54
C THR A 60 -13.21 7.79 -10.63
N VAL A 61 -13.81 6.67 -10.24
CA VAL A 61 -14.23 5.60 -11.16
C VAL A 61 -15.69 5.26 -10.87
N ASN A 62 -16.54 5.25 -11.89
CA ASN A 62 -17.98 4.94 -11.78
C ASN A 62 -18.71 5.77 -10.71
N GLY A 63 -18.36 7.06 -10.60
CA GLY A 63 -18.94 7.96 -9.60
C GLY A 63 -18.49 7.70 -8.15
N LYS A 64 -17.51 6.81 -7.94
CA LYS A 64 -16.88 6.59 -6.64
C LYS A 64 -15.51 7.25 -6.60
N GLU A 65 -15.30 8.08 -5.58
CA GLU A 65 -14.03 8.73 -5.32
C GLU A 65 -13.03 7.77 -4.66
N ASN A 66 -11.75 8.11 -4.74
CA ASN A 66 -10.63 7.39 -4.10
C ASN A 66 -10.55 5.90 -4.45
N VAL A 67 -10.89 5.53 -5.69
CA VAL A 67 -10.70 4.16 -6.19
C VAL A 67 -9.25 3.98 -6.62
N GLU A 68 -8.59 2.95 -6.09
CA GLU A 68 -7.27 2.55 -6.58
C GLU A 68 -7.39 1.95 -7.97
N VAL A 69 -6.58 2.46 -8.89
CA VAL A 69 -6.45 1.93 -10.26
C VAL A 69 -5.03 1.42 -10.53
N GLY A 70 -4.25 1.24 -9.47
CA GLY A 70 -2.86 0.81 -9.50
C GLY A 70 -1.97 1.70 -8.63
N GLY A 71 -0.67 1.67 -8.92
CA GLY A 71 0.33 2.43 -8.19
C GLY A 71 1.73 2.13 -8.67
N ARG A 72 2.72 2.80 -8.08
CA ARG A 72 4.14 2.54 -8.40
C ARG A 72 5.06 2.70 -7.20
N THR A 73 6.15 1.95 -7.18
CA THR A 73 7.22 2.16 -6.20
C THR A 73 7.98 3.47 -6.47
N ILE A 74 8.55 4.02 -5.40
CA ILE A 74 9.30 5.27 -5.39
C ILE A 74 10.77 4.94 -5.08
N PRO A 75 11.71 5.42 -5.90
CA PRO A 75 13.15 5.26 -5.63
C PRO A 75 13.52 5.86 -4.27
N ARG A 76 14.47 5.25 -3.56
CA ARG A 76 14.92 5.71 -2.24
C ARG A 76 15.58 7.10 -2.29
N SER A 77 16.14 7.46 -3.44
CA SER A 77 16.71 8.77 -3.72
C SER A 77 15.67 9.89 -3.80
N HIS A 78 14.39 9.57 -3.96
CA HIS A 78 13.34 10.57 -4.00
C HIS A 78 13.08 11.16 -2.61
N PRO A 79 13.01 12.50 -2.43
CA PRO A 79 12.86 13.13 -1.11
C PRO A 79 11.68 12.61 -0.29
N VAL A 80 10.53 12.40 -0.93
CA VAL A 80 9.33 11.84 -0.28
C VAL A 80 9.56 10.45 0.33
N SER A 81 10.47 9.65 -0.24
CA SER A 81 10.79 8.32 0.30
C SER A 81 11.49 8.44 1.64
N ALA A 82 12.42 9.39 1.78
CA ALA A 82 13.13 9.63 3.04
C ALA A 82 12.18 10.19 4.11
N GLU A 83 11.30 11.12 3.74
CA GLU A 83 10.28 11.68 4.63
C GLU A 83 9.31 10.61 5.14
N LEU A 84 8.74 9.80 4.24
CA LEU A 84 7.84 8.71 4.60
C LEU A 84 8.52 7.60 5.40
N THR A 85 9.78 7.29 5.09
CA THR A 85 10.56 6.32 5.86
C THR A 85 10.73 6.79 7.31
N SER A 86 11.13 8.04 7.51
CA SER A 86 11.30 8.63 8.85
C SER A 86 9.97 8.68 9.62
N TYR A 87 8.90 9.09 8.93
CA TYR A 87 7.56 9.11 9.50
C TYR A 87 7.09 7.72 9.94
N ALA A 88 7.23 6.72 9.05
CA ALA A 88 6.86 5.35 9.35
C ALA A 88 7.67 4.77 10.52
N VAL A 89 8.98 5.00 10.59
CA VAL A 89 9.80 4.59 11.74
C VAL A 89 9.23 5.16 13.04
N THR A 90 8.93 6.46 13.08
CA THR A 90 8.37 7.12 14.27
C THR A 90 7.02 6.52 14.68
N VAL A 91 6.13 6.28 13.71
CA VAL A 91 4.81 5.65 13.96
C VAL A 91 4.99 4.24 14.53
N ILE A 92 5.86 3.44 13.92
CA ILE A 92 6.04 2.04 14.28
C ILE A 92 6.72 1.89 15.65
N GLU A 93 7.68 2.77 15.96
CA GLU A 93 8.28 2.87 17.30
C GLU A 93 7.24 3.26 18.36
N ALA A 94 6.37 4.23 18.06
CA ALA A 94 5.30 4.66 18.98
C ALA A 94 4.28 3.55 19.25
N LEU A 95 4.02 2.67 18.27
CA LEU A 95 3.18 1.49 18.42
C LEU A 95 3.88 0.35 19.17
N GLY A 96 5.20 0.41 19.34
CA GLY A 96 5.98 -0.62 20.03
C GLY A 96 5.97 -1.97 19.33
N LEU A 97 5.87 -2.00 18.00
CA LEU A 97 5.82 -3.24 17.23
C LEU A 97 7.13 -4.03 17.36
N ARG A 98 7.02 -5.36 17.43
CA ARG A 98 8.14 -6.31 17.43
C ARG A 98 7.76 -7.55 16.64
N ARG A 99 8.74 -8.19 15.99
CA ARG A 99 8.56 -9.46 15.27
C ARG A 99 7.40 -9.43 14.28
N SER A 100 7.24 -8.30 13.59
CA SER A 100 6.02 -8.03 12.85
C SER A 100 6.30 -7.29 11.57
N PRO A 101 5.82 -7.77 10.42
CA PRO A 101 5.71 -6.94 9.23
C PRO A 101 4.70 -5.81 9.47
N PHE A 102 4.86 -4.72 8.74
CA PHE A 102 3.87 -3.66 8.70
C PHE A 102 3.61 -3.18 7.27
N HIS A 103 2.37 -2.76 7.06
CA HIS A 103 1.91 -2.04 5.89
C HIS A 103 1.24 -0.78 6.40
N LEU A 104 1.81 0.37 6.07
CA LEU A 104 1.36 1.68 6.50
C LEU A 104 0.89 2.47 5.29
N GLU A 105 -0.28 3.07 5.39
CA GLU A 105 -0.81 4.02 4.41
C GLU A 105 -0.76 5.42 4.99
N ALA A 106 -0.21 6.37 4.22
CA ALA A 106 -0.08 7.76 4.62
C ALA A 106 -0.45 8.68 3.47
N LYS A 107 -1.03 9.84 3.79
CA LYS A 107 -1.23 10.94 2.84
C LYS A 107 -0.30 12.09 3.17
N ILE A 108 0.17 12.78 2.14
CA ILE A 108 1.00 13.98 2.28
C ILE A 108 0.27 15.16 1.67
N ASP A 109 -0.03 16.16 2.52
CA ASP A 109 -0.53 17.47 2.11
C ASP A 109 0.49 18.57 2.46
N ALA A 110 0.11 19.84 2.38
CA ALA A 110 0.99 20.98 2.68
C ALA A 110 1.52 21.02 4.14
N ARG A 111 0.94 20.23 5.05
CA ARG A 111 1.35 20.10 6.46
C ARG A 111 2.31 18.92 6.69
N GLY A 112 2.57 18.10 5.67
CA GLY A 112 3.43 16.92 5.76
C GLY A 112 2.65 15.59 5.83
N PRO A 113 3.33 14.49 6.20
CA PRO A 113 2.72 13.15 6.24
C PRO A 113 1.73 12.99 7.39
N CYS A 114 0.59 12.37 7.06
CA CYS A 114 -0.46 12.00 7.99
C CYS A 114 -0.78 10.50 7.80
N LEU A 115 -0.74 9.76 8.91
CA LEU A 115 -1.10 8.34 8.97
C LEU A 115 -2.59 8.17 8.64
N ILE A 116 -2.90 7.29 7.69
CA ILE A 116 -4.27 6.88 7.36
C ILE A 116 -4.57 5.52 7.99
N GLU A 117 -3.72 4.52 7.74
CA GLU A 117 -3.86 3.18 8.28
C GLU A 117 -2.48 2.58 8.57
N VAL A 118 -2.40 1.70 9.55
CA VAL A 118 -1.27 0.78 9.70
C VAL A 118 -1.77 -0.61 10.10
N GLY A 119 -1.42 -1.60 9.29
CA GLY A 119 -1.67 -3.00 9.55
C GLY A 119 -0.39 -3.72 9.97
N THR A 120 -0.47 -4.52 11.05
CA THR A 120 0.61 -5.40 11.53
C THR A 120 0.69 -6.69 10.70
N ARG A 121 0.86 -6.52 9.38
CA ARG A 121 0.86 -7.58 8.38
C ARG A 121 1.72 -7.18 7.20
N LEU A 122 2.04 -8.15 6.36
CA LEU A 122 2.54 -7.88 5.01
C LEU A 122 1.47 -7.11 4.21
N CYS A 123 1.93 -6.36 3.21
CA CYS A 123 1.06 -5.69 2.26
C CYS A 123 0.14 -6.71 1.56
N GLY A 124 -1.03 -6.22 1.12
CA GLY A 124 -2.09 -7.08 0.60
C GLY A 124 -1.69 -7.87 -0.65
N GLU A 125 -2.46 -8.91 -0.92
CA GLU A 125 -2.33 -9.74 -2.13
C GLU A 125 -0.91 -10.32 -2.28
N ARG A 126 -0.32 -10.19 -3.47
CA ARG A 126 1.05 -10.65 -3.76
C ARG A 126 2.06 -9.50 -3.84
N MET A 127 1.74 -8.31 -3.31
CA MET A 127 2.62 -7.15 -3.37
C MET A 127 3.96 -7.38 -2.65
N VAL A 128 3.98 -8.18 -1.59
CA VAL A 128 5.24 -8.55 -0.92
C VAL A 128 6.17 -9.34 -1.86
N ALA A 129 5.63 -10.09 -2.83
CA ALA A 129 6.44 -10.82 -3.80
C ALA A 129 7.10 -9.87 -4.81
N THR A 130 6.42 -8.77 -5.19
CA THR A 130 7.05 -7.73 -6.02
C THR A 130 8.11 -6.95 -5.24
N ASP A 131 7.87 -6.68 -3.95
CA ASP A 131 8.87 -6.07 -3.06
C ASP A 131 10.11 -6.97 -2.93
N SER A 132 9.88 -8.27 -2.75
CA SER A 132 10.94 -9.29 -2.68
C SER A 132 11.75 -9.36 -3.98
N TRP A 133 11.08 -9.35 -5.14
CA TRP A 133 11.73 -9.33 -6.45
C TRP A 133 12.54 -8.04 -6.68
N GLN A 134 12.03 -6.89 -6.22
CA GLN A 134 12.67 -5.60 -6.42
C GLN A 134 13.97 -5.48 -5.58
N PHE A 135 14.03 -6.13 -4.42
CA PHE A 135 15.23 -6.22 -3.57
C PHE A 135 16.08 -7.48 -3.78
N ASP A 136 15.67 -8.41 -4.65
CA ASP A 136 16.24 -9.76 -4.74
C ASP A 136 16.41 -10.43 -3.36
N THR A 137 15.40 -10.28 -2.50
CA THR A 137 15.43 -10.73 -1.10
C THR A 137 14.11 -11.38 -0.73
N ASP A 138 14.14 -12.53 -0.05
CA ASP A 138 12.93 -13.17 0.47
C ASP A 138 12.39 -12.42 1.72
N LEU A 139 11.56 -11.41 1.48
CA LEU A 139 10.95 -10.62 2.55
C LEU A 139 9.91 -11.40 3.35
N ILE A 140 9.31 -12.45 2.77
CA ILE A 140 8.38 -13.33 3.49
C ILE A 140 9.18 -14.19 4.47
N GLY A 141 10.25 -14.83 4.00
CA GLY A 141 11.18 -15.59 4.82
C GLY A 141 11.79 -14.75 5.93
N LEU A 142 12.12 -13.49 5.65
CA LEU A 142 12.58 -12.53 6.67
C LEU A 142 11.55 -12.31 7.77
N ALA A 143 10.28 -12.08 7.40
CA ALA A 143 9.20 -11.88 8.37
C ALA A 143 8.93 -13.14 9.20
N VAL A 144 9.00 -14.33 8.57
CA VAL A 144 8.91 -15.62 9.26
C VAL A 144 10.08 -15.81 10.22
N ASN A 145 11.31 -15.45 9.81
CA ASN A 145 12.47 -15.53 10.67
C ASN A 145 12.30 -14.67 11.91
N ASP A 146 11.89 -13.41 11.75
CA ASP A 146 11.65 -12.50 12.87
C ASP A 146 10.60 -13.04 13.86
N TYR A 147 9.52 -13.59 13.31
CA TYR A 147 8.44 -14.14 14.11
C TYR A 147 8.88 -15.38 14.89
N VAL A 148 9.55 -16.33 14.23
CA VAL A 148 9.86 -17.65 14.81
C VAL A 148 11.16 -17.63 15.62
N ARG A 149 12.23 -17.07 15.06
CA ARG A 149 13.58 -17.07 15.65
C ARG A 149 13.93 -15.69 16.21
N GLY A 150 13.85 -14.67 15.37
CA GLY A 150 14.22 -13.30 15.73
C GLY A 150 15.72 -13.08 15.85
N ASP A 151 16.50 -13.90 15.17
CA ASP A 151 17.96 -13.89 15.14
C ASP A 151 18.50 -13.36 13.80
N ARG A 152 17.69 -12.63 13.03
CA ARG A 152 18.12 -12.04 11.76
C ARG A 152 19.27 -11.06 11.97
N ASP A 153 20.08 -10.86 10.92
CA ASP A 153 21.02 -9.75 10.87
C ASP A 153 20.29 -8.40 10.98
N ILE A 154 20.92 -7.45 11.66
CA ILE A 154 20.39 -6.08 11.82
C ILE A 154 20.23 -5.38 10.47
N SER A 155 21.04 -5.79 9.48
CA SER A 155 20.97 -5.31 8.11
C SER A 155 20.75 -6.51 7.19
N PRO A 156 19.48 -6.95 7.01
CA PRO A 156 19.20 -8.02 6.06
C PRO A 156 19.64 -7.60 4.65
N PRO A 157 19.97 -8.56 3.78
CA PRO A 157 20.69 -8.31 2.52
C PRO A 157 19.77 -7.72 1.44
N LEU A 158 19.24 -6.53 1.67
CA LEU A 158 18.43 -5.79 0.69
C LEU A 158 19.32 -5.30 -0.46
N ASP A 159 19.08 -5.74 -1.70
CA ASP A 159 19.74 -5.17 -2.88
C ASP A 159 19.14 -3.80 -3.23
N VAL A 160 19.66 -2.76 -2.59
CA VAL A 160 19.24 -1.37 -2.79
C VAL A 160 19.52 -0.90 -4.22
N ALA A 161 20.60 -1.36 -4.85
CA ALA A 161 20.96 -0.96 -6.20
C ALA A 161 19.96 -1.53 -7.22
N ARG A 162 19.52 -2.78 -7.03
CA ARG A 162 18.42 -3.36 -7.79
C ARG A 162 17.11 -2.61 -7.58
N TYR A 163 16.80 -2.27 -6.32
CA TYR A 163 15.58 -1.54 -6.00
C TYR A 163 15.50 -0.21 -6.74
N ASP A 164 16.57 0.59 -6.70
CA ASP A 164 16.59 1.92 -7.33
C ASP A 164 16.75 1.88 -8.85
N SER A 165 17.24 0.77 -9.43
CA SER A 165 17.34 0.60 -10.88
C SER A 165 16.03 0.12 -11.53
N HIS A 166 15.04 -0.30 -10.74
CA HIS A 166 13.75 -0.78 -11.23
C HIS A 166 12.60 0.02 -10.62
N ARG A 167 11.48 0.08 -11.34
CA ARG A 167 10.24 0.64 -10.82
C ARG A 167 9.13 -0.35 -11.04
N ILE A 168 8.54 -0.85 -9.96
CA ILE A 168 7.35 -1.68 -10.02
C ILE A 168 6.15 -0.76 -10.25
N VAL A 169 5.32 -1.13 -11.22
CA VAL A 169 4.05 -0.46 -11.52
C VAL A 169 2.97 -1.52 -11.48
N ALA A 170 2.01 -1.35 -10.56
CA ALA A 170 0.79 -2.15 -10.51
C ALA A 170 -0.29 -1.44 -11.35
N VAL A 171 -1.03 -2.22 -12.13
CA VAL A 171 -2.11 -1.72 -12.99
C VAL A 171 -3.36 -2.53 -12.70
N ASP A 172 -4.43 -1.84 -12.31
CA ASP A 172 -5.70 -2.48 -11.97
C ASP A 172 -6.78 -2.17 -13.02
N GLY A 173 -7.49 -3.22 -13.40
CA GLY A 173 -8.64 -3.11 -14.30
C GLY A 173 -9.88 -2.61 -13.57
N SER A 174 -10.49 -1.54 -14.06
CA SER A 174 -11.77 -1.03 -13.56
C SER A 174 -12.90 -1.33 -14.55
N ALA A 175 -13.86 -2.16 -14.16
CA ALA A 175 -15.07 -2.38 -14.96
C ALA A 175 -15.97 -1.14 -14.90
N THR A 176 -16.47 -0.66 -16.04
CA THR A 176 -17.36 0.52 -16.12
C THR A 176 -18.83 0.21 -15.94
N ARG A 177 -19.18 -1.08 -15.86
CA ARG A 177 -20.54 -1.59 -15.71
C ARG A 177 -20.55 -2.88 -14.90
N ALA A 178 -21.67 -3.14 -14.23
CA ALA A 178 -21.91 -4.39 -13.52
C ALA A 178 -22.41 -5.45 -14.52
N ASP A 179 -21.54 -6.35 -14.94
CA ASP A 179 -21.84 -7.43 -15.87
C ASP A 179 -21.09 -8.71 -15.50
N ARG A 180 -21.44 -9.83 -16.13
CA ARG A 180 -20.68 -11.09 -16.00
C ARG A 180 -19.57 -11.10 -17.04
N ILE A 181 -18.34 -11.37 -16.59
CA ILE A 181 -17.22 -11.64 -17.49
C ILE A 181 -17.50 -12.98 -18.17
N ALA A 182 -17.53 -13.00 -19.50
CA ALA A 182 -17.73 -14.24 -20.27
C ALA A 182 -16.43 -14.79 -20.85
N ARG A 183 -15.46 -13.90 -21.10
CA ARG A 183 -14.16 -14.23 -21.70
C ARG A 183 -13.12 -13.19 -21.28
N ILE A 184 -11.87 -13.63 -21.20
CA ILE A 184 -10.70 -12.77 -21.04
C ILE A 184 -9.76 -13.05 -22.21
N GLU A 185 -9.24 -11.99 -22.81
CA GLU A 185 -8.30 -12.01 -23.93
C GLU A 185 -7.04 -11.24 -23.54
N GLY A 186 -5.90 -11.48 -24.22
CA GLY A 186 -4.67 -10.72 -23.96
C GLY A 186 -3.77 -11.26 -22.84
N ILE A 187 -4.12 -12.38 -22.18
CA ILE A 187 -3.34 -12.91 -21.05
C ILE A 187 -1.93 -13.31 -21.50
N THR A 188 -1.82 -14.07 -22.58
CA THR A 188 -0.53 -14.54 -23.11
C THR A 188 0.30 -13.37 -23.60
N GLU A 189 -0.34 -12.40 -24.24
CA GLU A 189 0.28 -11.20 -24.79
C GLU A 189 0.87 -10.34 -23.66
N VAL A 190 0.17 -10.19 -22.54
CA VAL A 190 0.70 -9.51 -21.35
C VAL A 190 1.85 -10.29 -20.72
N GLU A 191 1.73 -11.61 -20.61
CA GLU A 191 2.79 -12.47 -20.04
C GLU A 191 4.07 -12.49 -20.89
N GLN A 192 4.01 -12.07 -22.16
CA GLN A 192 5.14 -11.99 -23.08
C GLN A 192 5.83 -10.61 -23.09
N LEU A 193 5.29 -9.60 -22.40
CA LEU A 193 5.94 -8.29 -22.32
C LEU A 193 7.23 -8.39 -21.50
N ASP A 194 8.32 -7.78 -21.98
CA ASP A 194 9.59 -7.73 -21.23
C ASP A 194 9.44 -7.06 -19.85
N GLN A 195 8.47 -6.16 -19.73
CA GLN A 195 8.17 -5.44 -18.49
C GLN A 195 7.24 -6.23 -17.55
N PHE A 196 6.71 -7.37 -17.98
CA PHE A 196 5.83 -8.18 -17.15
C PHE A 196 6.63 -8.88 -16.06
N VAL A 197 6.36 -8.53 -14.81
CA VAL A 197 6.96 -9.17 -13.65
C VAL A 197 6.12 -10.36 -13.21
N MET A 198 4.83 -10.12 -12.93
CA MET A 198 3.90 -11.15 -12.47
C MET A 198 2.46 -10.65 -12.43
N TRP A 199 1.51 -11.57 -12.39
CA TRP A 199 0.15 -11.27 -11.95
C TRP A 199 0.09 -11.24 -10.41
N ILE A 200 -0.29 -10.08 -9.85
CA ILE A 200 -0.72 -9.98 -8.45
C ILE A 200 -1.99 -10.82 -8.27
N LYS A 201 -2.98 -10.55 -9.13
CA LYS A 201 -4.20 -11.35 -9.27
C LYS A 201 -4.46 -11.61 -10.75
N LYS A 202 -4.24 -12.86 -11.19
CA LYS A 202 -4.47 -13.24 -12.59
C LYS A 202 -5.98 -13.18 -12.88
N PRO A 203 -6.43 -12.46 -13.93
CA PRO A 203 -7.84 -12.44 -14.31
C PRO A 203 -8.37 -13.85 -14.61
N LYS A 204 -9.60 -14.13 -14.18
CA LYS A 204 -10.32 -15.40 -14.41
C LYS A 204 -11.79 -15.13 -14.73
N VAL A 205 -12.37 -15.97 -15.58
CA VAL A 205 -13.82 -16.02 -15.86
C VAL A 205 -14.53 -16.72 -14.71
#